data_AF-A0A2T6MBV7-F1
#
_entry.id   AF-A0A2T6MBV7-F1
#
_cell.length_a   1.000
_cell.length_b   1.000
_cell.length_c   1.000
_cell.angle_alpha   90.00
_cell.angle_beta   90.00
_cell.angle_gamma   90.00
#
_symmetry.space_group_name_H-M   'P 1'
#
loop_
_entity.id
_entity.type
_entity.pdbx_description
1 polymer ?
#
loop_
_entity_poly.entity_id
_entity_poly.type
_entity_poly.pdbx_seq_one_letter_code
_entity_poly.pdbx_strand_id
1 'polypeptide(L)'
;MKQIRIVLWLALIAAFAAFIAMNADTARVNFWPYGAGYLHFDWPVGFVALVFFLAGFVPPWAAGRLRRWRLKRRIATLESSLVSQAGAFPATEAASDAAQTDIHP
;
A
#
# COMPACT_ATOMS: atom_id res chain seq x y z
N MET A 1 -7.09 17.23 -10.08
CA MET A 1 -6.73 16.30 -8.98
C MET A 1 -5.49 16.72 -8.17
N LYS A 2 -4.42 17.22 -8.80
CA LYS A 2 -3.15 17.56 -8.11
C LYS A 2 -3.28 18.73 -7.10
N GLN A 3 -4.07 19.76 -7.44
CA GLN A 3 -4.29 20.91 -6.55
C GLN A 3 -5.13 20.57 -5.31
N ILE A 4 -6.21 19.80 -5.45
CA ILE A 4 -7.03 19.32 -4.31
C ILE A 4 -6.16 18.54 -3.32
N ARG A 5 -5.26 17.69 -3.83
CA ARG A 5 -4.33 16.94 -2.98
C ARG A 5 -3.42 17.85 -2.18
N ILE A 6 -2.88 18.92 -2.78
CA ILE A 6 -2.00 19.87 -2.08
C ILE A 6 -2.75 20.62 -0.98
N VAL A 7 -3.95 21.13 -1.28
CA VAL A 7 -4.80 21.81 -0.28
C VAL A 7 -5.13 20.87 0.88
N LEU A 8 -5.47 19.62 0.59
CA LEU A 8 -5.74 18.61 1.60
C LEU A 8 -4.50 18.38 2.49
N TRP A 9 -3.31 18.20 1.91
CA TRP A 9 -2.08 18.01 2.69
C TRP A 9 -1.76 19.22 3.56
N LEU A 10 -1.96 20.43 3.04
CA LEU A 10 -1.74 21.65 3.81
C LEU A 10 -2.68 21.75 5.00
N ALA A 11 -3.97 21.48 4.81
CA ALA A 11 -4.97 21.44 5.88
C ALA A 11 -4.62 20.37 6.93
N LEU A 12 -4.16 19.21 6.49
CA LEU A 12 -3.79 18.09 7.36
C LEU A 12 -2.56 18.42 8.22
N ILE A 13 -1.53 19.03 7.63
CA ILE A 13 -0.34 19.50 8.38
C ILE A 13 -0.74 20.59 9.38
N ALA A 14 -1.59 21.54 8.98
CA ALA A 14 -2.06 22.59 9.89
C ALA A 14 -2.86 22.00 11.06
N ALA A 15 -3.72 21.02 10.81
CA ALA A 15 -4.47 20.31 11.85
C ALA A 15 -3.55 19.57 12.82
N PHE A 16 -2.50 18.89 12.33
CA PHE A 16 -1.51 18.23 13.19
C PHE A 16 -0.69 19.21 14.02
N ALA A 17 -0.25 20.32 13.42
CA ALA A 17 0.45 21.36 14.16
C ALA A 17 -0.42 21.96 15.28
N ALA A 18 -1.69 22.26 14.98
CA ALA A 18 -2.65 22.74 15.96
C ALA A 18 -2.89 21.70 17.07
N PHE A 19 -3.05 20.43 16.73
CA PHE A 19 -3.23 19.34 17.70
C PHE A 19 -2.03 19.22 18.65
N ILE A 20 -0.80 19.29 18.13
CA ILE A 20 0.41 19.25 18.96
C ILE A 20 0.48 20.49 19.87
N ALA A 21 0.22 21.68 19.32
CA ALA A 21 0.26 22.93 20.09
C ALA A 21 -0.79 22.96 21.21
N MET A 22 -2.00 22.44 20.96
CA MET A 22 -3.07 22.33 21.95
C MET A 22 -2.78 21.27 23.03
N ASN A 23 -1.97 20.26 22.71
CA ASN A 23 -1.61 19.16 23.61
C ASN A 23 -0.11 19.19 23.92
N ALA A 24 0.42 20.40 24.17
CA ALA A 24 1.83 20.63 24.49
C ALA A 24 2.21 20.24 25.92
N ASP A 25 1.23 19.80 26.72
CA ASP A 25 1.47 19.29 28.07
C ASP A 25 2.47 18.13 28.03
N THR A 26 3.50 18.25 28.85
CA THR A 26 4.59 17.29 28.90
C THR A 26 4.25 16.18 29.89
N ALA A 27 4.24 14.93 29.41
CA ALA A 27 4.20 13.77 30.29
C ALA A 27 5.63 13.34 30.62
N ARG A 28 5.92 13.21 31.92
CA ARG A 28 7.16 12.59 32.41
C ARG A 28 7.11 11.10 32.12
N VAL A 29 7.94 10.63 31.19
CA VAL A 29 8.11 9.20 30.93
C VAL A 29 9.41 8.73 31.58
N ASN A 30 9.29 7.71 32.45
CA ASN A 30 10.43 7.08 33.12
C ASN A 30 11.01 6.01 32.18
N PHE A 31 12.18 6.25 31.60
CA PHE A 31 12.77 5.30 30.64
C PHE A 31 13.57 4.22 31.35
N TRP A 32 14.43 4.61 32.31
CA TRP A 32 15.34 3.66 32.94
C TRP A 32 15.80 4.15 34.32
N PRO A 33 15.90 3.28 35.34
CA PRO A 33 16.50 3.64 36.62
C PRO A 33 18.00 3.94 36.43
N TYR A 34 18.44 5.14 36.81
CA TYR A 34 19.85 5.55 36.74
C TYR A 34 20.27 6.19 38.06
N GLY A 35 21.19 5.54 38.78
CA GLY A 35 21.65 5.99 40.09
C GLY A 35 20.53 6.00 41.13
N ALA A 36 20.34 7.14 41.81
CA ALA A 36 19.32 7.35 42.84
C ALA A 36 17.96 7.82 42.30
N GLY A 37 17.76 7.82 40.98
CA GLY A 37 16.52 8.27 40.33
C GLY A 37 16.24 7.53 39.02
N TYR A 38 15.39 8.12 38.19
CA TYR A 38 15.10 7.60 36.85
C TYR A 38 15.55 8.62 35.80
N LEU A 39 15.97 8.10 34.65
CA LEU A 39 16.11 8.91 33.46
C LEU A 39 14.70 9.23 32.96
N HIS A 40 14.32 10.49 33.13
CA HIS A 40 13.04 11.03 32.70
C HIS A 40 13.23 11.74 31.36
N PHE A 41 12.28 11.57 30.44
CA PHE A 41 12.17 12.45 29.28
C PHE A 41 10.76 13.04 29.23
N ASP A 42 10.71 14.34 29.11
CA ASP A 42 9.46 15.10 29.02
C ASP A 42 9.05 15.16 27.55
N TRP A 43 8.14 14.26 27.16
CA TRP A 43 7.57 14.25 25.81
C TRP A 43 6.23 14.99 25.80
N PRO A 44 6.00 15.90 24.84
CA PRO A 44 4.67 16.46 24.62
C PRO A 44 3.68 15.35 24.29
N VAL A 45 2.58 15.27 25.05
CA VAL A 45 1.57 14.21 24.88
C VAL A 45 0.98 14.22 23.47
N GLY A 46 0.76 15.41 22.91
CA GLY A 46 0.26 15.58 21.55
C GLY A 46 1.16 14.94 20.49
N PHE A 47 2.48 15.02 20.65
CA PHE A 47 3.42 14.39 19.72
C PHE A 47 3.32 12.88 19.78
N VAL A 48 3.35 12.31 20.99
CA VAL A 48 3.31 10.87 21.20
C VAL A 48 1.99 10.29 20.68
N ALA A 49 0.87 10.93 21.01
CA ALA A 49 -0.45 10.54 20.54
C ALA A 49 -0.55 10.55 19.01
N LEU A 50 0.00 11.58 18.35
CA LEU A 50 0.00 11.67 16.90
C LEU A 50 0.83 10.55 16.25
N VAL A 51 2.01 10.24 16.79
CA VAL A 51 2.86 9.16 16.27
C VAL A 51 2.17 7.81 16.37
N PHE A 52 1.57 7.48 17.52
CA PHE A 52 0.83 6.23 17.67
C PHE A 52 -0.42 6.17 16.79
N PHE A 53 -1.12 7.29 16.61
CA PHE A 53 -2.25 7.39 15.68
C PHE A 53 -1.82 7.09 14.23
N LEU A 54 -0.72 7.70 13.78
CA LEU A 54 -0.16 7.43 12.44
C LEU A 54 0.35 5.99 12.31
N ALA A 55 0.99 5.46 13.35
CA ALA A 55 1.45 4.08 13.37
C ALA A 55 0.29 3.08 13.26
N GLY A 56 -0.85 3.37 13.92
CA GLY A 56 -2.09 2.59 13.79
C GLY A 56 -2.66 2.58 12.36
N PHE A 57 -2.31 3.56 11.53
CA PHE A 57 -2.72 3.61 10.12
C PHE A 57 -1.81 2.77 9.19
N VAL A 58 -0.65 2.30 9.68
CA VAL A 58 0.29 1.50 8.88
C VAL A 58 -0.30 0.14 8.46
N PRO A 59 -0.91 -0.66 9.36
CA PRO A 59 -1.51 -1.95 8.97
C PRO A 59 -2.58 -1.86 7.87
N PRO A 60 -3.62 -0.99 7.97
CA PRO A 60 -4.63 -0.90 6.92
C PRO A 60 -4.07 -0.34 5.61
N TRP A 61 -3.11 0.60 5.67
CA TRP A 61 -2.43 1.12 4.49
C TRP A 61 -1.64 0.03 3.75
N ALA A 62 -0.86 -0.76 4.48
CA ALA A 62 -0.09 -1.86 3.93
C ALA A 62 -1.00 -2.95 3.32
N ALA A 63 -2.08 -3.31 4.01
CA ALA A 63 -3.08 -4.26 3.50
C ALA A 63 -3.74 -3.76 2.20
N GLY A 64 -4.13 -2.48 2.15
CA GLY A 64 -4.69 -1.85 0.95
C GLY A 64 -3.69 -1.84 -0.21
N ARG A 65 -2.41 -1.54 0.06
CA ARG A 65 -1.33 -1.57 -0.93
C ARG A 65 -1.11 -2.97 -1.49
N LEU A 66 -1.09 -3.99 -0.62
CA LEU A 66 -0.91 -5.38 -1.02
C LEU A 66 -2.09 -5.87 -1.87
N ARG A 67 -3.33 -5.56 -1.49
CA ARG A 67 -4.53 -5.87 -2.29
C ARG A 67 -4.41 -5.28 -3.69
N ARG A 68 -4.12 -3.98 -3.81
CA ARG A 68 -3.95 -3.32 -5.12
C ARG A 68 -2.87 -3.98 -5.97
N TRP A 69 -1.74 -4.36 -5.36
CA TRP A 69 -0.67 -5.06 -6.05
C TRP A 69 -1.10 -6.46 -6.55
N ARG A 70 -1.80 -7.24 -5.72
CA ARG A 70 -2.33 -8.56 -6.09
C ARG A 70 -3.33 -8.46 -7.24
N LEU A 71 -4.25 -7.48 -7.19
CA LEU A 71 -5.25 -7.29 -8.25
C LEU A 71 -4.58 -6.97 -9.59
N LYS A 72 -3.61 -6.05 -9.60
CA LYS A 72 -2.86 -5.70 -10.82
C LYS A 72 -2.15 -6.91 -11.43
N ARG A 73 -1.51 -7.74 -10.61
CA ARG A 73 -0.85 -8.97 -11.08
C ARG A 73 -1.85 -9.93 -11.71
N ARG A 74 -2.98 -10.17 -11.04
CA ARG A 74 -4.03 -11.06 -11.55
C ARG A 74 -4.56 -10.59 -12.89
N ILE A 75 -4.82 -9.29 -13.04
CA ILE A 75 -5.27 -8.70 -14.31
C ILE A 75 -4.24 -8.98 -15.41
N ALA A 76 -2.96 -8.68 -15.18
CA ALA A 76 -1.91 -8.94 -16.16
C ALA A 76 -1.79 -10.43 -16.54
N THR A 77 -1.94 -11.34 -15.58
CA THR A 77 -1.96 -12.78 -15.86
C THR A 77 -3.16 -13.16 -16.72
N LEU A 78 -4.36 -12.66 -16.40
CA LEU A 78 -5.57 -12.92 -17.19
C LEU A 78 -5.43 -12.39 -18.63
N GLU A 79 -4.89 -11.18 -18.79
CA GLU A 79 -4.61 -10.60 -20.10
C GLU A 79 -3.64 -11.47 -20.91
N SER A 80 -2.55 -11.95 -20.30
CA SER A 80 -1.60 -12.84 -20.97
C SER A 80 -2.22 -14.19 -21.37
N SER A 81 -3.08 -14.76 -20.53
CA SER A 81 -3.78 -16.01 -20.85
C SER A 81 -4.74 -15.85 -22.01
N LEU A 82 -5.45 -14.71 -22.09
CA LEU A 82 -6.35 -14.41 -23.21
C LEU A 82 -5.58 -14.26 -24.54
N VAL A 83 -4.43 -13.58 -24.52
CA VAL A 83 -3.55 -13.45 -25.70
C VAL A 83 -3.02 -14.82 -26.15
N SER A 84 -2.54 -15.64 -25.22
CA SER A 84 -2.05 -16.99 -25.53
C SER A 84 -3.15 -17.91 -26.06
N GLN A 85 -4.37 -17.80 -25.52
CA GLN A 85 -5.51 -18.58 -25.99
C GLN A 85 -5.95 -18.15 -27.39
N ALA A 86 -5.96 -16.84 -27.69
CA ALA A 86 -6.25 -16.34 -29.03
C ALA A 86 -5.18 -16.78 -30.07
N GLY A 87 -3.92 -16.89 -29.66
CA GLY A 87 -2.82 -17.37 -30.52
C GLY A 87 -2.81 -18.88 -30.76
N ALA A 88 -3.54 -19.68 -29.98
CA ALA A 88 -3.59 -21.13 -30.13
C ALA A 88 -4.58 -21.61 -31.21
N PHE A 89 -5.38 -20.71 -31.80
CA PHE A 89 -6.44 -21.08 -32.75
C PHE A 89 -6.07 -21.35 -34.23
N PRO A 90 -4.86 -21.09 -34.78
CA PRO A 90 -4.58 -21.42 -36.19
C PRO A 90 -3.75 -22.72 -36.42
N ALA A 91 -3.27 -23.41 -35.37
CA ALA A 91 -2.39 -24.57 -35.57
C ALA A 91 -3.15 -25.90 -35.79
N THR A 92 -4.35 -26.03 -35.23
CA THR A 92 -5.14 -27.27 -35.34
C THR A 92 -5.76 -27.43 -36.73
N GLU A 93 -6.22 -26.34 -37.36
CA GLU A 93 -6.80 -26.38 -38.72
C GLU A 93 -5.74 -26.72 -39.79
N ALA A 94 -4.54 -26.14 -39.70
CA ALA A 94 -3.44 -26.41 -40.63
C ALA A 94 -2.93 -27.87 -40.57
N ALA A 95 -2.98 -28.51 -39.40
CA ALA A 95 -2.58 -29.90 -39.24
C ALA A 95 -3.64 -30.90 -39.77
N SER A 96 -4.93 -30.55 -39.65
CA SER A 96 -6.02 -31.34 -40.23
C SER A 96 -6.10 -31.21 -41.76
N ASP A 97 -5.79 -30.05 -42.34
CA ASP A 97 -5.78 -29.84 -43.80
C ASP A 97 -4.60 -30.54 -44.48
N ALA A 98 -3.41 -30.50 -43.86
CA ALA A 98 -2.23 -31.24 -44.33
C ALA A 98 -2.43 -32.77 -44.27
N ALA A 99 -3.06 -33.29 -43.21
CA ALA A 99 -3.34 -34.72 -43.09
C ALA A 99 -4.45 -35.22 -44.03
N GLN A 100 -5.36 -34.33 -44.47
CA GLN A 100 -6.44 -34.68 -45.40
C GLN A 100 -5.98 -34.65 -46.87
N THR A 101 -4.93 -33.89 -47.19
CA THR A 101 -4.35 -33.79 -48.54
C THR A 101 -3.50 -35.02 -48.91
N ASP A 102 -2.96 -35.75 -47.93
CA ASP A 102 -2.15 -36.97 -48.13
C ASP A 102 -2.97 -38.27 -48.32
N ILE A 103 -4.31 -38.22 -48.26
CA ILE A 103 -5.19 -39.42 -48.31
C ILE A 103 -5.86 -39.62 -49.69
N HIS A 104 -5.63 -38.77 -50.69
CA HIS A 104 -6.23 -38.96 -52.02
C HIS A 104 -5.24 -39.56 -53.04
N PRO A 105 -5.53 -40.75 -53.63
CA PRO A 105 -4.71 -41.41 -54.65
C PRO A 105 -4.76 -40.71 -56.01
#